data_AF-A0A074RI89-F1
#
_entry.id   AF-A0A074RI89-F1
#
_cell.length_a   1.000
_cell.length_b   1.000
_cell.length_c   1.000
_cell.angle_alpha   90.00
_cell.angle_beta   90.00
_cell.angle_gamma   90.00
#
_symmetry.space_group_name_H-M   'P 1'
#
loop_
_entity.id
_entity.type
_entity.pdbx_description
1 polymer ?
#
loop_
_entity_poly.entity_id
_entity_poly.type
_entity_poly.pdbx_seq_one_letter_code
_entity_poly.pdbx_strand_id
1 'polypeptide(L)'
;GPHHVIRVTGWPGQPAHTGQSRVPTLIWYDKNNKPVSFGAEALLPDIEEAEGNGWRLVSLFKLHLHPEAVTRINKLVMPPPIDGLPLLKVYTDFLRYLLDHTKNVFSYRVLDGHKVWDACHQDMTIILTHPNGWRFQQQSVLRQAVIDAGYISDVKSKSSIIFLSEAEASIHFCLFYQGLYNRLELATTFVVCDAGGSTVDTTAYRVVSNSPVFQIEEIKSSA
;
A
#
# COMPACT_ATOMS: atom_id res chain seq x y z
N GLY A 1 0.65 21.41 -14.03
CA GLY A 1 -0.81 21.53 -14.18
C GLY A 1 -1.49 20.89 -12.98
N PRO A 2 -2.79 21.12 -12.70
CA PRO A 2 -3.46 20.43 -11.61
C PRO A 2 -3.41 18.92 -11.88
N HIS A 3 -2.79 18.18 -10.97
CA HIS A 3 -2.76 16.73 -11.05
C HIS A 3 -4.18 16.23 -10.75
N HIS A 4 -4.87 15.71 -11.78
CA HIS A 4 -6.17 15.06 -11.61
C HIS A 4 -5.96 13.73 -10.87
N VAL A 5 -6.21 13.74 -9.56
CA VAL A 5 -6.16 12.52 -8.74
C VAL A 5 -7.54 11.89 -8.71
N ILE A 6 -7.65 10.69 -9.26
CA ILE A 6 -8.86 9.88 -9.22
C ILE A 6 -8.64 8.76 -8.20
N ARG A 7 -9.45 8.75 -7.14
CA ARG A 7 -9.42 7.67 -6.15
C ARG A 7 -10.12 6.44 -6.70
N VAL A 8 -9.50 5.27 -6.52
CA VAL A 8 -10.13 3.98 -6.77
C VAL A 8 -11.15 3.73 -5.65
N THR A 9 -12.41 3.52 -6.01
CA THR A 9 -13.52 3.23 -5.08
C THR A 9 -14.35 2.05 -5.61
N GLY A 10 -15.45 1.71 -4.95
CA GLY A 10 -16.31 0.60 -5.37
C GLY A 10 -15.61 -0.76 -5.24
N TRP A 11 -14.85 -0.95 -4.17
CA TRP A 11 -14.17 -2.22 -3.88
C TRP A 11 -15.19 -3.36 -3.73
N PRO A 12 -14.90 -4.57 -4.27
CA PRO A 12 -15.75 -5.73 -4.11
C PRO A 12 -16.09 -6.02 -2.63
N GLY A 13 -17.33 -6.45 -2.37
CA GLY A 13 -17.81 -6.74 -1.02
C GLY A 13 -18.10 -5.51 -0.14
N GLN A 14 -18.12 -4.29 -0.68
CA GLN A 14 -18.40 -3.04 0.08
C GLN A 14 -19.58 -2.20 -0.43
N PRO A 15 -20.81 -2.73 -0.52
CA PRO A 15 -21.97 -1.97 -1.02
C PRO A 15 -22.30 -0.74 -0.17
N ALA A 16 -22.13 -0.82 1.16
CA ALA A 16 -22.38 0.29 2.09
C ALA A 16 -21.28 1.39 2.07
N HIS A 17 -20.14 1.13 1.42
CA HIS A 17 -18.98 2.02 1.42
C HIS A 17 -18.43 2.25 0.00
N THR A 18 -19.28 2.20 -1.01
CA THR A 18 -18.92 2.35 -2.44
C THR A 18 -18.15 3.64 -2.78
N GLY A 19 -18.28 4.70 -1.98
CA GLY A 19 -17.52 5.95 -2.11
C GLY A 19 -16.15 5.97 -1.42
N GLN A 20 -15.82 4.96 -0.60
CA GLN A 20 -14.55 4.91 0.12
C GLN A 20 -13.43 4.34 -0.76
N SER A 21 -12.23 4.88 -0.59
CA SER A 21 -11.01 4.43 -1.26
C SER A 21 -10.14 3.59 -0.33
N ARG A 22 -10.75 2.74 0.49
CA ARG A 22 -10.08 1.90 1.49
C ARG A 22 -10.65 0.49 1.41
N VAL A 23 -9.77 -0.50 1.52
CA VAL A 23 -10.13 -1.92 1.50
C VAL A 23 -9.39 -2.64 2.63
N PRO A 24 -10.06 -3.52 3.40
CA PRO A 24 -9.39 -4.35 4.40
C PRO A 24 -8.23 -5.14 3.79
N THR A 25 -7.14 -5.32 4.54
CA THR A 25 -5.99 -6.12 4.10
C THR A 25 -6.18 -7.57 4.55
N LEU A 26 -7.11 -8.28 3.90
CA LEU A 26 -7.55 -9.63 4.24
C LEU A 26 -7.60 -10.52 3.00
N ILE A 27 -7.26 -11.80 3.16
CA ILE A 27 -7.38 -12.83 2.12
C ILE A 27 -7.79 -14.14 2.76
N TRP A 28 -8.80 -14.82 2.21
CA TRP A 28 -8.99 -16.25 2.47
C TRP A 28 -8.26 -17.07 1.43
N TYR A 29 -7.61 -18.15 1.89
CA TYR A 29 -7.02 -19.17 1.03
C TYR A 29 -7.71 -20.51 1.24
N ASP A 30 -7.93 -21.26 0.17
CA ASP A 30 -8.36 -22.65 0.29
C ASP A 30 -7.22 -23.59 0.76
N LYS A 31 -7.55 -24.86 0.96
CA LYS A 31 -6.60 -25.93 1.33
C LYS A 31 -5.43 -26.13 0.35
N ASN A 32 -5.54 -25.61 -0.87
CA ASN A 32 -4.51 -25.69 -1.91
C ASN A 32 -3.72 -24.37 -2.02
N ASN A 33 -3.86 -23.45 -1.07
CA ASN A 33 -3.23 -22.13 -1.08
C ASN A 33 -3.64 -21.27 -2.30
N LYS A 34 -4.85 -21.48 -2.82
CA LYS A 34 -5.46 -20.58 -3.82
C LYS A 34 -6.27 -19.50 -3.10
N PRO A 35 -6.10 -18.22 -3.43
CA PRO A 35 -6.93 -17.19 -2.84
C PRO A 35 -8.38 -17.33 -3.32
N VAL A 36 -9.33 -17.26 -2.39
CA VAL A 36 -10.78 -17.43 -2.67
C VAL A 36 -11.57 -16.13 -2.51
N SER A 37 -11.14 -15.24 -1.63
CA SER A 37 -11.75 -13.92 -1.45
C SER A 37 -10.73 -12.94 -0.87
N PHE A 38 -10.94 -11.66 -1.16
CA PHE A 38 -10.05 -10.56 -0.81
C PHE A 38 -10.81 -9.43 -0.16
N GLY A 39 -10.11 -8.59 0.60
CA GLY A 39 -10.65 -7.32 1.01
C GLY A 39 -11.89 -7.45 1.87
N ALA A 40 -12.96 -6.73 1.50
CA ALA A 40 -14.22 -6.85 2.22
C ALA A 40 -15.02 -8.09 1.85
N GLU A 41 -14.78 -8.70 0.69
CA GLU A 41 -15.39 -10.01 0.38
C GLU A 41 -14.92 -11.08 1.35
N ALA A 42 -13.70 -10.94 1.89
CA ALA A 42 -13.20 -11.81 2.94
C ALA A 42 -13.92 -11.65 4.30
N LEU A 43 -14.81 -10.65 4.43
CA LEU A 43 -15.68 -10.46 5.60
C LEU A 43 -17.09 -11.04 5.39
N LEU A 44 -17.41 -11.54 4.19
CA LEU A 44 -18.76 -12.04 3.85
C LEU A 44 -19.00 -13.50 4.26
N PRO A 45 -18.06 -14.44 4.09
CA PRO A 45 -18.25 -15.82 4.56
C PRO A 45 -18.47 -15.85 6.06
N ASP A 46 -19.40 -16.69 6.51
CA ASP A 46 -19.44 -17.05 7.93
C ASP A 46 -18.19 -17.87 8.26
N ILE A 47 -17.67 -17.70 9.47
CA ILE A 47 -16.48 -18.40 9.97
C ILE A 47 -16.72 -19.91 9.89
N GLU A 48 -17.90 -20.39 10.26
CA GLU A 48 -18.24 -21.82 10.23
C GLU A 48 -18.20 -22.39 8.80
N GLU A 49 -18.66 -21.63 7.80
CA GLU A 49 -18.61 -22.06 6.39
C GLU A 49 -17.17 -22.09 5.87
N ALA A 50 -16.38 -21.06 6.18
CA ALA A 50 -14.98 -21.01 5.78
C ALA A 50 -14.17 -22.15 6.41
N GLU A 51 -14.37 -22.41 7.70
CA GLU A 51 -13.75 -23.53 8.41
C GLU A 51 -14.21 -24.88 7.87
N GLY A 52 -15.51 -25.05 7.58
CA GLY A 52 -16.07 -26.26 6.96
C GLY A 52 -15.47 -26.55 5.59
N ASN A 53 -15.10 -25.51 4.84
CA ASN A 53 -14.40 -25.61 3.55
C ASN A 53 -12.87 -25.76 3.68
N GLY A 54 -12.34 -25.76 4.91
CA GLY A 54 -10.90 -25.82 5.19
C GLY A 54 -10.16 -24.58 4.70
N TRP A 55 -10.82 -23.42 4.69
CA TRP A 55 -10.20 -22.16 4.32
C TRP A 55 -9.40 -21.59 5.49
N ARG A 56 -8.38 -20.81 5.16
CA ARG A 56 -7.53 -20.11 6.13
C ARG A 56 -7.56 -18.61 5.87
N LEU A 57 -7.92 -17.85 6.90
CA LEU A 57 -7.87 -16.39 6.87
C LEU A 57 -6.43 -15.93 7.10
N VAL A 58 -5.94 -15.12 6.18
CA VAL A 58 -4.67 -14.43 6.30
C VAL A 58 -4.96 -12.95 6.47
N SER A 59 -4.67 -12.44 7.68
CA SER A 59 -4.84 -11.06 8.09
C SER A 59 -3.55 -10.55 8.73
N LEU A 60 -3.39 -9.22 8.79
CA LEU A 60 -2.23 -8.56 9.41
C LEU A 60 -0.85 -9.04 8.89
N PHE A 61 -0.81 -9.70 7.73
CA PHE A 61 0.41 -10.32 7.17
C PHE A 61 1.51 -9.30 6.89
N LYS A 62 1.16 -7.99 6.80
CA LYS A 62 2.14 -6.92 6.68
C LYS A 62 3.12 -6.88 7.86
N LEU A 63 2.67 -7.28 9.05
CA LEU A 63 3.51 -7.36 10.25
C LEU A 63 4.66 -8.37 10.07
N HIS A 64 4.46 -9.45 9.32
CA HIS A 64 5.50 -10.44 9.03
C HIS A 64 6.65 -9.89 8.17
N LEU A 65 6.47 -8.73 7.52
CA LEU A 65 7.54 -8.07 6.76
C LEU A 65 8.26 -6.99 7.57
N HIS A 66 7.78 -6.62 8.76
CA HIS A 66 8.47 -5.64 9.60
C HIS A 66 9.86 -6.16 10.01
N PRO A 67 10.89 -5.29 10.06
CA PRO A 67 12.18 -5.65 10.61
C PRO A 67 12.05 -6.19 12.04
N GLU A 68 12.75 -7.29 12.37
CA GLU A 68 12.67 -7.91 13.70
C GLU A 68 13.00 -6.95 14.85
N ALA A 69 13.91 -6.00 14.62
CA ALA A 69 14.25 -4.99 15.62
C ALA A 69 13.02 -4.15 16.00
N VAL A 70 12.21 -3.74 15.01
CA VAL A 70 11.02 -2.90 15.19
C VAL A 70 9.90 -3.68 15.87
N THR A 71 9.68 -4.95 15.47
CA THR A 71 8.63 -5.78 16.09
C THR A 71 8.91 -6.05 17.57
N ARG A 72 10.18 -6.29 17.93
CA ARG A 72 10.60 -6.53 19.33
C ARG A 72 10.52 -5.27 20.18
N ILE A 73 10.96 -4.12 19.68
CA ILE A 73 10.92 -2.84 20.41
C ILE A 73 9.48 -2.43 20.72
N ASN A 74 8.60 -2.53 19.72
CA ASN A 74 7.22 -2.07 19.83
C ASN A 74 6.26 -3.14 20.40
N LYS A 75 6.78 -4.31 20.80
CA LYS A 75 6.00 -5.45 21.35
C LYS A 75 4.78 -5.78 20.49
N LEU A 76 4.95 -5.76 19.17
CA LEU A 76 3.85 -6.01 18.24
C LEU A 76 3.37 -7.46 18.40
N VAL A 77 2.06 -7.64 18.52
CA VAL A 77 1.45 -8.98 18.54
C VAL A 77 1.47 -9.52 17.12
N MET A 78 2.38 -10.44 16.85
CA MET A 78 2.52 -11.04 15.53
C MET A 78 1.33 -11.97 15.25
N PRO A 79 0.73 -11.88 14.05
CA PRO A 79 -0.26 -12.87 13.64
C PRO A 79 0.40 -14.24 13.50
N PRO A 80 -0.39 -15.34 13.52
CA PRO A 80 0.16 -16.67 13.33
C PRO A 80 1.01 -16.80 12.06
N PRO A 81 2.05 -17.66 12.06
CA PRO A 81 2.77 -18.02 10.85
C PRO A 81 1.82 -18.52 9.77
N ILE A 82 2.13 -18.20 8.53
CA ILE A 82 1.31 -18.60 7.38
C ILE A 82 1.86 -19.92 6.83
N ASP A 83 1.65 -21.01 7.56
CA ASP A 83 2.24 -22.32 7.27
C ASP A 83 2.05 -22.76 5.82
N GLY A 84 3.14 -23.17 5.16
CA GLY A 84 3.12 -23.64 3.77
C GLY A 84 2.75 -22.59 2.72
N LEU A 85 2.62 -21.31 3.08
CA LEU A 85 2.27 -20.22 2.17
C LEU A 85 3.32 -19.09 2.27
N PRO A 86 4.19 -18.93 1.26
CA PRO A 86 5.22 -17.89 1.27
C PRO A 86 4.63 -16.49 1.39
N LEU A 87 5.23 -15.64 2.25
CA LEU A 87 4.78 -14.25 2.43
C LEU A 87 4.78 -13.47 1.11
N LEU A 88 5.78 -13.68 0.25
CA LEU A 88 5.83 -13.08 -1.09
C LEU A 88 4.58 -13.39 -1.91
N LYS A 89 4.05 -14.61 -1.85
CA LYS A 89 2.82 -15.00 -2.55
C LYS A 89 1.62 -14.24 -1.99
N VAL A 90 1.53 -14.07 -0.67
CA VAL A 90 0.44 -13.31 -0.03
C VAL A 90 0.42 -11.86 -0.51
N TYR A 91 1.59 -11.21 -0.53
CA TYR A 91 1.73 -9.85 -1.09
C TYR A 91 1.40 -9.79 -2.57
N THR A 92 1.88 -10.76 -3.34
CA THR A 92 1.64 -10.84 -4.79
C THR A 92 0.15 -10.94 -5.10
N ASP A 93 -0.55 -11.85 -4.44
CA ASP A 93 -1.99 -12.06 -4.67
C ASP A 93 -2.80 -10.82 -4.25
N PHE A 94 -2.43 -10.18 -3.12
CA PHE A 94 -3.10 -8.95 -2.69
C PHE A 94 -2.84 -7.77 -3.63
N LEU A 95 -1.60 -7.55 -4.05
CA LEU A 95 -1.25 -6.47 -4.97
C LEU A 95 -1.90 -6.68 -6.34
N ARG A 96 -1.96 -7.92 -6.82
CA ARG A 96 -2.70 -8.26 -8.04
C ARG A 96 -4.17 -7.90 -7.92
N TYR A 97 -4.82 -8.27 -6.81
CA TYR A 97 -6.20 -7.86 -6.53
C TYR A 97 -6.39 -6.34 -6.58
N LEU A 98 -5.50 -5.57 -5.94
CA LEU A 98 -5.58 -4.10 -5.95
C LEU A 98 -5.42 -3.52 -7.37
N LEU A 99 -4.46 -4.03 -8.13
CA LEU A 99 -4.13 -3.54 -9.47
C LEU A 99 -5.20 -3.95 -10.50
N ASP A 100 -5.75 -5.16 -10.40
CA ASP A 100 -6.85 -5.64 -11.23
C ASP A 100 -8.10 -4.78 -11.04
N HIS A 101 -8.46 -4.49 -9.78
CA HIS A 101 -9.59 -3.59 -9.50
C HIS A 101 -9.31 -2.16 -9.99
N THR A 102 -8.08 -1.67 -9.83
CA THR A 102 -7.66 -0.36 -10.34
C THR A 102 -7.79 -0.27 -11.85
N LYS A 103 -7.32 -1.29 -12.59
CA LYS A 103 -7.48 -1.39 -14.05
C LYS A 103 -8.94 -1.33 -14.45
N ASN A 104 -9.81 -2.08 -13.76
CA ASN A 104 -11.24 -2.10 -14.04
C ASN A 104 -11.89 -0.73 -13.82
N VAL A 105 -11.61 -0.09 -12.69
CA VAL A 105 -12.13 1.26 -12.38
C VAL A 105 -11.61 2.30 -13.37
N PHE A 106 -10.32 2.26 -13.72
CA PHE A 106 -9.74 3.15 -14.72
C PHE A 106 -10.43 2.98 -16.07
N SER A 107 -10.56 1.74 -16.53
CA SER A 107 -11.14 1.42 -17.83
C SER A 107 -12.59 1.87 -17.95
N TYR A 108 -13.34 1.83 -16.84
CA TYR A 108 -14.72 2.29 -16.77
C TYR A 108 -14.87 3.82 -16.66
N ARG A 109 -14.00 4.50 -15.90
CA ARG A 109 -14.14 5.93 -15.60
C ARG A 109 -13.50 6.86 -16.62
N VAL A 110 -12.48 6.39 -17.33
CA VAL A 110 -11.76 7.18 -18.32
C VAL A 110 -12.39 6.97 -19.69
N LEU A 111 -12.58 8.05 -20.44
CA LEU A 111 -13.06 7.96 -21.82
C LEU A 111 -12.10 7.09 -22.65
N ASP A 112 -12.62 6.10 -23.36
CA ASP A 112 -11.82 5.07 -24.05
C ASP A 112 -10.82 4.35 -23.11
N GLY A 113 -11.13 4.25 -21.82
CA GLY A 113 -10.20 3.80 -20.77
C GLY A 113 -9.55 2.44 -21.03
N HIS A 114 -10.27 1.49 -21.64
CA HIS A 114 -9.68 0.22 -22.07
C HIS A 114 -8.55 0.41 -23.09
N LYS A 115 -8.78 1.20 -24.15
CA LYS A 115 -7.76 1.47 -25.17
C LYS A 115 -6.59 2.25 -24.59
N VAL A 116 -6.87 3.23 -23.72
CA VAL A 116 -5.82 4.02 -23.05
C VAL A 116 -4.99 3.13 -22.14
N TRP A 117 -5.62 2.23 -21.37
CA TRP A 117 -4.90 1.29 -20.53
C TRP A 117 -4.01 0.37 -21.37
N ASP A 118 -4.56 -0.26 -22.40
CA ASP A 118 -3.79 -1.18 -23.25
C ASP A 118 -2.59 -0.49 -23.91
N ALA A 119 -2.75 0.77 -24.33
CA ALA A 119 -1.68 1.56 -24.93
C ALA A 119 -0.61 2.03 -23.92
N CYS A 120 -0.99 2.36 -22.68
CA CYS A 120 -0.12 3.11 -21.76
C CYS A 120 0.34 2.32 -20.53
N HIS A 121 -0.31 1.21 -20.17
CA HIS A 121 -0.03 0.51 -18.90
C HIS A 121 1.41 0.02 -18.78
N GLN A 122 2.09 -0.26 -19.91
CA GLN A 122 3.48 -0.69 -19.89
C GLN A 122 4.47 0.40 -19.44
N ASP A 123 4.06 1.67 -19.47
CA ASP A 123 4.86 2.83 -19.04
C ASP A 123 4.34 3.42 -17.72
N MET A 124 3.44 2.71 -17.04
CA MET A 124 2.94 3.19 -15.76
C MET A 124 4.00 3.12 -14.67
N THR A 125 3.94 4.08 -13.76
CA THR A 125 4.74 4.07 -12.53
C THR A 125 3.84 3.69 -11.36
N ILE A 126 4.25 2.68 -10.60
CA ILE A 126 3.61 2.30 -9.33
C ILE A 126 4.43 2.92 -8.20
N ILE A 127 3.77 3.72 -7.37
CA ILE A 127 4.35 4.25 -6.14
C ILE A 127 3.75 3.46 -4.97
N LEU A 128 4.59 2.76 -4.22
CA LEU A 128 4.20 2.05 -3.01
C LEU A 128 4.66 2.82 -1.78
N THR A 129 3.72 3.13 -0.90
CA THR A 129 4.06 3.65 0.43
C THR A 129 4.44 2.50 1.36
N HIS A 130 5.36 2.77 2.27
CA HIS A 130 5.75 1.82 3.30
C HIS A 130 5.97 2.51 4.65
N PRO A 131 5.88 1.77 5.78
CA PRO A 131 6.19 2.32 7.09
C PRO A 131 7.58 2.96 7.12
N ASN A 132 7.71 4.00 7.94
CA ASN A 132 9.00 4.62 8.17
C ASN A 132 9.99 3.58 8.76
N GLY A 133 11.26 3.67 8.36
CA GLY A 133 12.28 2.69 8.76
C GLY A 133 12.35 1.41 7.90
N TRP A 134 11.41 1.14 7.00
CA TRP A 134 11.59 0.08 5.99
C TRP A 134 12.67 0.49 4.99
N ARG A 135 13.53 -0.46 4.63
CA ARG A 135 14.71 -0.26 3.78
C ARG A 135 14.74 -1.29 2.65
N PHE A 136 15.93 -1.52 2.07
CA PHE A 136 16.14 -2.35 0.89
C PHE A 136 15.48 -3.73 0.96
N GLN A 137 15.55 -4.44 2.08
CA GLN A 137 15.02 -5.80 2.21
C GLN A 137 13.50 -5.85 2.00
N GLN A 138 12.74 -5.02 2.70
CA GLN A 138 11.28 -5.00 2.59
C GLN A 138 10.84 -4.48 1.21
N GLN A 139 11.51 -3.43 0.71
CA GLN A 139 11.25 -2.91 -0.62
C GLN A 139 11.53 -3.96 -1.71
N SER A 140 12.54 -4.83 -1.52
CA SER A 140 12.83 -5.92 -2.45
C SER A 140 11.67 -6.92 -2.52
N VAL A 141 11.09 -7.29 -1.38
CA VAL A 141 9.92 -8.19 -1.34
C VAL A 141 8.72 -7.57 -2.03
N LEU A 142 8.40 -6.31 -1.71
CA LEU A 142 7.30 -5.59 -2.35
C LEU A 142 7.49 -5.43 -3.87
N ARG A 143 8.72 -5.11 -4.31
CA ARG A 143 9.05 -4.99 -5.73
C ARG A 143 8.85 -6.31 -6.45
N GLN A 144 9.34 -7.41 -5.87
CA GLN A 144 9.12 -8.74 -6.44
C GLN A 144 7.63 -9.08 -6.53
N ALA A 145 6.85 -8.75 -5.49
CA ALA A 145 5.42 -8.99 -5.49
C ALA A 145 4.66 -8.22 -6.59
N VAL A 146 5.08 -6.99 -6.90
CA VAL A 146 4.52 -6.21 -8.04
C VAL A 146 4.90 -6.83 -9.39
N ILE A 147 6.14 -7.32 -9.52
CA ILE A 147 6.58 -8.02 -10.74
C ILE A 147 5.75 -9.29 -10.93
N ASP A 148 5.62 -10.11 -9.88
CA ASP A 148 4.88 -11.37 -9.90
C ASP A 148 3.36 -11.13 -10.10
N ALA A 149 2.85 -9.97 -9.72
CA ALA A 149 1.47 -9.55 -10.01
C ALA A 149 1.22 -9.33 -11.52
N GLY A 150 2.28 -9.18 -12.33
CA GLY A 150 2.21 -9.15 -13.81
C GLY A 150 2.03 -7.75 -14.41
N TYR A 151 2.14 -6.71 -13.60
CA TYR A 151 1.85 -5.33 -14.00
C TYR A 151 3.07 -4.55 -14.46
N ILE A 152 4.25 -4.84 -13.89
CA ILE A 152 5.53 -4.23 -14.28
C ILE A 152 6.53 -5.35 -14.55
N SER A 153 7.18 -5.31 -15.72
CA SER A 153 8.24 -6.27 -16.05
C SER A 153 9.46 -6.08 -15.13
N ASP A 154 10.21 -7.16 -14.89
CA ASP A 154 11.45 -7.12 -14.10
C ASP A 154 12.44 -6.06 -14.64
N VAL A 155 12.59 -5.97 -15.96
CA VAL A 155 13.47 -5.00 -16.64
C VAL A 155 13.15 -3.55 -16.28
N LYS A 156 11.85 -3.20 -16.17
CA LYS A 156 11.39 -1.84 -15.83
C LYS A 156 11.23 -1.60 -14.32
N SER A 157 11.37 -2.64 -13.50
CA SER A 157 11.02 -2.58 -12.07
C SER A 157 11.76 -1.48 -11.29
N LYS A 158 13.03 -1.22 -11.63
CA LYS A 158 13.85 -0.20 -10.94
C LYS A 158 13.42 1.24 -11.23
N SER A 159 12.92 1.51 -12.43
CA SER A 159 12.49 2.86 -12.84
C SER A 159 11.00 3.10 -12.63
N SER A 160 10.20 2.03 -12.64
CA SER A 160 8.73 2.11 -12.65
C SER A 160 8.09 1.73 -11.31
N ILE A 161 8.86 1.19 -10.35
CA ILE A 161 8.38 0.93 -8.98
C ILE A 161 9.15 1.83 -8.02
N ILE A 162 8.46 2.86 -7.54
CA ILE A 162 9.00 3.87 -6.63
C ILE A 162 8.48 3.59 -5.22
N PHE A 163 9.36 3.73 -4.24
CA PHE A 163 9.02 3.61 -2.84
C PHE A 163 9.05 4.98 -2.18
N LEU A 164 8.01 5.26 -1.40
CA LEU A 164 7.87 6.49 -0.63
C LEU A 164 7.53 6.12 0.82
N SER A 165 8.04 6.86 1.81
CA SER A 165 7.57 6.62 3.17
C SER A 165 6.12 7.10 3.35
N GLU A 166 5.35 6.46 4.22
CA GLU A 166 3.98 6.87 4.55
C GLU A 166 3.94 8.31 5.10
N ALA A 167 4.91 8.68 5.93
CA ALA A 167 5.02 10.04 6.45
C ALA A 167 5.30 11.07 5.33
N GLU A 168 6.20 10.76 4.39
CA GLU A 168 6.48 11.65 3.25
C GLU A 168 5.27 11.78 2.31
N ALA A 169 4.59 10.68 2.03
CA ALA A 169 3.34 10.70 1.25
C ALA A 169 2.28 11.61 1.89
N SER A 170 2.16 11.54 3.23
CA SER A 170 1.25 12.38 4.01
C SER A 170 1.61 13.86 3.95
N ILE A 171 2.91 14.19 3.96
CA ILE A 171 3.40 15.56 3.80
C ILE A 171 3.02 16.10 2.42
N HIS A 172 3.27 15.34 1.35
CA HIS A 172 2.86 15.73 0.00
C HIS A 172 1.36 15.98 -0.08
N PHE A 173 0.53 15.10 0.51
CA PHE A 173 -0.91 15.32 0.55
C PHE A 173 -1.28 16.65 1.24
N CYS A 174 -0.69 16.94 2.40
CA CYS A 174 -0.94 18.19 3.12
C CYS A 174 -0.44 19.44 2.37
N LEU A 175 0.71 19.35 1.70
CA LEU A 175 1.24 20.43 0.86
C LEU A 175 0.29 20.78 -0.29
N PHE A 176 -0.18 19.78 -1.02
CA PHE A 176 -1.00 19.98 -2.21
C PHE A 176 -2.47 20.29 -1.91
N TYR A 177 -3.05 19.69 -0.88
CA TYR A 177 -4.50 19.77 -0.64
C TYR A 177 -4.90 20.54 0.61
N GLN A 178 -3.98 20.82 1.55
CA GLN A 178 -4.29 21.50 2.82
C GLN A 178 -3.60 22.87 2.93
N GLY A 179 -3.02 23.37 1.84
CA GLY A 179 -2.37 24.69 1.80
C GLY A 179 -1.14 24.79 2.71
N LEU A 180 -0.52 23.65 3.06
CA LEU A 180 0.61 23.62 3.97
C LEU A 180 1.86 24.30 3.38
N TYR A 181 1.93 24.43 2.05
CA TYR A 181 3.04 25.08 1.33
C TYR A 181 3.34 26.49 1.86
N ASN A 182 2.29 27.28 2.13
CA ASN A 182 2.45 28.67 2.59
C ASN A 182 2.75 28.79 4.09
N ARG A 183 2.83 27.66 4.81
CA ARG A 183 3.00 27.61 6.26
C ARG A 183 4.34 27.00 6.69
N LEU A 184 5.10 26.44 5.75
CA LEU A 184 6.37 25.79 6.01
C LEU A 184 7.52 26.62 5.42
N GLU A 185 8.25 27.30 6.30
CA GLU A 185 9.43 28.09 5.93
C GLU A 185 10.70 27.23 5.91
N LEU A 186 11.74 27.71 5.23
CA LEU A 186 13.06 27.08 5.27
C LEU A 186 13.51 26.83 6.72
N ALA A 187 14.12 25.68 6.98
CA ALA A 187 14.54 25.22 8.30
C ALA A 187 13.41 24.91 9.31
N THR A 188 12.14 25.02 8.93
CA THR A 188 11.02 24.57 9.77
C THR A 188 11.19 23.09 10.09
N THR A 189 11.12 22.75 11.37
CA THR A 189 11.09 21.37 11.85
C THR A 189 9.68 21.01 12.28
N PHE A 190 9.17 19.88 11.79
CA PHE A 190 7.85 19.39 12.14
C PHE A 190 7.86 17.88 12.28
N VAL A 191 6.83 17.35 12.93
CA VAL A 191 6.69 15.92 13.19
C VAL A 191 5.43 15.42 12.50
N VAL A 192 5.56 14.30 11.80
CA VAL A 192 4.44 13.51 11.30
C VAL A 192 4.23 12.35 12.24
N CYS A 193 3.00 12.19 12.72
CA CYS A 193 2.56 11.04 13.50
C CYS A 193 1.49 10.32 12.67
N ASP A 194 1.83 9.13 12.18
CA ASP A 194 0.90 8.22 11.51
C ASP A 194 0.44 7.17 12.52
N ALA A 195 -0.80 7.29 12.97
CA ALA A 195 -1.43 6.34 13.88
C ALA A 195 -2.37 5.43 13.10
N GLY A 196 -1.80 4.37 12.52
CA GLY A 196 -2.52 3.38 11.74
C GLY A 196 -3.25 2.33 12.60
N GLY A 197 -3.82 1.33 11.94
CA GLY A 197 -4.57 0.26 12.63
C GLY A 197 -3.69 -0.75 13.37
N SER A 198 -2.41 -0.86 13.03
CA SER A 198 -1.48 -1.85 13.60
C SER A 198 -0.17 -1.26 14.12
N THR A 199 0.20 -0.05 13.69
CA THR A 199 1.44 0.63 14.08
C THR A 199 1.18 2.11 14.30
N VAL A 200 2.04 2.73 15.13
CA VAL A 200 2.11 4.18 15.27
C VAL A 200 3.54 4.58 14.94
N ASP A 201 3.72 5.33 13.86
CA ASP A 201 5.01 5.71 13.33
C ASP A 201 5.16 7.23 13.42
N THR A 202 6.21 7.70 14.12
CA THR A 202 6.50 9.12 14.29
C THR A 202 7.82 9.47 13.63
N THR A 203 7.84 10.50 12.78
CA THR A 203 9.07 10.94 12.11
C THR A 203 9.17 12.46 12.09
N ALA A 204 10.34 12.96 12.48
CA ALA A 204 10.67 14.38 12.44
C ALA A 204 11.35 14.75 11.12
N TYR A 205 10.88 15.81 10.49
CA TYR A 205 11.39 16.34 9.23
C TYR A 205 11.83 17.79 9.37
N ARG A 206 12.82 18.19 8.56
CA ARG A 206 13.22 19.58 8.37
C ARG A 206 13.01 20.00 6.92
N VAL A 207 12.49 21.20 6.70
CA VAL A 207 12.41 21.81 5.37
C VAL A 207 13.81 22.27 4.96
N VAL A 208 14.33 21.72 3.86
CA VAL A 208 15.66 22.08 3.32
C VAL A 208 15.58 23.00 2.11
N SER A 209 14.45 23.02 1.42
CA SER A 209 14.16 23.97 0.34
C SER A 209 12.65 24.18 0.23
N ASN A 210 12.24 25.43 0.01
CA ASN A 210 10.84 25.80 -0.27
C ASN A 210 10.66 26.38 -1.69
N SER A 211 11.74 26.50 -2.47
CA SER A 211 11.73 27.01 -3.85
C SER A 211 13.05 26.66 -4.55
N PRO A 212 13.06 26.26 -5.83
CA PRO A 212 11.90 26.10 -6.73
C PRO A 212 11.13 24.79 -6.48
N VAL A 213 11.72 23.85 -5.75
CA VAL A 213 11.11 22.57 -5.38
C VAL A 213 11.11 22.46 -3.86
N PHE A 214 9.95 22.11 -3.30
CA PHE A 214 9.84 21.82 -1.88
C PHE A 214 10.57 20.52 -1.56
N GLN A 215 11.52 20.59 -0.64
CA GLN A 215 12.34 19.46 -0.22
C GLN A 215 12.38 19.40 1.30
N ILE A 216 12.32 18.17 1.79
CA ILE A 216 12.41 17.84 3.21
C ILE A 216 13.50 16.80 3.41
N GLU A 217 14.09 16.80 4.59
CA GLU A 217 14.98 15.75 5.05
C GLU A 217 14.44 15.15 6.35
N GLU A 218 14.59 13.84 6.48
CA GLU A 218 14.31 13.11 7.72
C GLU A 218 15.42 13.43 8.74
N ILE A 219 15.06 13.99 9.89
CA ILE A 219 16.01 14.27 10.98
C ILE A 219 16.15 13.03 11.87
N LYS A 220 15.02 12.39 12.19
CA LYS A 220 14.94 11.23 13.07
C LYS A 220 13.60 10.50 12.90
N SER A 221 13.63 9.20 12.68
CA SER A 221 12.48 8.31 12.85
C SER A 221 12.44 7.76 14.28
N SER A 222 11.25 7.63 14.87
CA SER A 222 11.07 6.70 16.00
C SER A 222 11.22 5.26 15.48
N ALA A 223 11.98 4.43 16.19
CA ALA A 223 12.07 2.99 15.97
C ALA A 223 11.07 2.27 16.88
#